data_AF-J3NPL6-F1
#
_entry.id   AF-J3NPL6-F1
#
_cell.length_a   1.000
_cell.length_b   1.000
_cell.length_c   1.000
_cell.angle_alpha   90.00
_cell.angle_beta   90.00
_cell.angle_gamma   90.00
#
_symmetry.space_group_name_H-M   'P 1'
#
loop_
_entity.id
_entity.type
_entity.pdbx_description
1 polymer ?
#
loop_
_entity_poly.entity_id
_entity_poly.type
_entity_poly.pdbx_seq_one_letter_code
_entity_poly.pdbx_strand_id
1 'polypeptide(L)'
;MSGDNSSHPAYRLLQPLASTQSASDAEKPDITKAVAELTELVQRSIVPGGDLIGDVLWDVWNAVFQVAADTPHQSQSGGLVDFMTQLRKTTVSSPGGAAVLADKNQKVWDDIPQFGWVARDIWNFSPSDTSATAAQQESFNNQTAFLARLTMRADVERVDKRHPFDYSMYALWSMRDAFEEPSPNQQAHDKTPAIKNAAVWLRYAGARLRDLSMAGSNLPDRTGVAGDLHPDKNWKGFQQDRWAVWKNGFQVALDEEKIDTETREMIKKGMELV
;
A
#
# COMPACT_ATOMS: atom_id res chain seq x y z
N MET A 1 4.81 -16.01 0.32
CA MET A 1 5.73 -15.36 -0.64
C MET A 1 5.30 -15.80 -2.03
N SER A 2 4.70 -14.89 -2.79
CA SER A 2 4.42 -15.08 -4.23
C SER A 2 5.75 -15.30 -4.97
N GLY A 3 5.76 -16.15 -5.99
CA GLY A 3 6.96 -16.44 -6.79
C GLY A 3 7.52 -15.19 -7.50
N ASP A 4 8.76 -15.33 -8.00
CA ASP A 4 9.40 -14.31 -8.83
C ASP A 4 8.60 -14.04 -10.11
N ASN A 5 7.97 -12.86 -10.18
CA ASN A 5 7.16 -12.43 -11.32
C ASN A 5 7.91 -11.52 -12.29
N SER A 6 9.24 -11.37 -12.15
CA SER A 6 10.04 -10.47 -13.00
C SER A 6 10.00 -10.84 -14.49
N SER A 7 9.67 -12.10 -14.81
CA SER A 7 9.52 -12.59 -16.18
C SER A 7 8.13 -12.33 -16.78
N HIS A 8 7.13 -11.99 -15.97
CA HIS A 8 5.76 -11.81 -16.40
C HIS A 8 5.60 -10.56 -17.29
N PRO A 9 4.81 -10.59 -18.39
CA PRO A 9 4.63 -9.44 -19.27
C PRO A 9 4.18 -8.17 -18.55
N ALA A 10 3.26 -8.31 -17.57
CA ALA A 10 2.81 -7.16 -16.78
C ALA A 10 3.94 -6.53 -15.96
N TYR A 11 4.87 -7.32 -15.43
CA TYR A 11 6.00 -6.78 -14.67
C TYR A 11 6.89 -5.90 -15.56
N ARG A 12 7.27 -6.42 -16.74
CA ARG A 12 8.13 -5.69 -17.69
C ARG A 12 7.49 -4.39 -18.18
N LEU A 13 6.17 -4.39 -18.34
CA LEU A 13 5.41 -3.22 -18.74
C LEU A 13 5.35 -2.16 -17.63
N LEU A 14 5.25 -2.59 -16.38
CA LEU A 14 5.08 -1.71 -15.22
C LEU A 14 6.40 -1.21 -14.62
N GLN A 15 7.48 -1.99 -14.74
CA GLN A 15 8.79 -1.68 -14.13
C GLN A 15 9.32 -0.28 -14.50
N PRO A 16 9.23 0.19 -15.76
CA PRO A 16 9.64 1.54 -16.12
C PRO A 16 8.86 2.64 -15.38
N LEU A 17 7.58 2.40 -15.05
CA LEU A 17 6.70 3.38 -14.40
C LEU A 17 7.06 3.65 -12.93
N ALA A 18 7.82 2.75 -12.30
CA ALA A 18 8.07 2.82 -10.88
C ALA A 18 9.20 3.79 -10.49
N SER A 19 10.22 3.97 -11.33
CA SER A 19 11.44 4.71 -10.95
C SER A 19 11.53 6.12 -11.54
N THR A 20 12.23 7.03 -10.84
CA THR A 20 12.60 8.38 -11.31
C THR A 20 13.90 8.47 -12.10
N GLN A 21 14.70 7.40 -12.20
CA GLN A 21 16.06 7.50 -12.73
C GLN A 21 16.06 7.77 -14.25
N SER A 22 16.35 9.03 -14.58
CA SER A 22 16.91 9.52 -15.84
C SER A 22 16.06 9.38 -17.11
N ALA A 23 14.76 9.58 -17.04
CA ALA A 23 14.00 9.85 -18.26
C ALA A 23 14.10 11.35 -18.62
N SER A 24 14.73 11.66 -19.75
CA SER A 24 14.46 12.90 -20.47
C SER A 24 12.95 13.02 -20.76
N ASP A 25 12.39 14.20 -21.08
CA ASP A 25 10.95 14.33 -21.38
C ASP A 25 10.48 13.41 -22.55
N ALA A 26 11.41 12.89 -23.36
CA ALA A 26 11.17 11.91 -24.43
C ALA A 26 11.18 10.44 -23.97
N GLU A 27 11.63 10.14 -22.74
CA GLU A 27 11.75 8.79 -22.16
C GLU A 27 10.80 8.55 -20.98
N LYS A 28 9.93 9.51 -20.66
CA LYS A 28 8.94 9.31 -19.60
C LYS A 28 8.07 8.11 -19.97
N PRO A 29 7.98 7.11 -19.10
CA PRO A 29 7.25 5.89 -19.40
C PRO A 29 5.76 6.23 -19.61
N ASP A 30 5.21 5.75 -20.72
CA ASP A 30 3.86 6.10 -21.15
C ASP A 30 2.81 5.28 -20.40
N ILE A 31 2.21 5.90 -19.37
CA ILE A 31 1.13 5.30 -18.58
C ILE A 31 -0.06 4.92 -19.46
N THR A 32 -0.39 5.72 -20.48
CA THR A 32 -1.53 5.45 -21.37
C THR A 32 -1.29 4.18 -22.18
N LYS A 33 -0.06 4.02 -22.70
CA LYS A 33 0.37 2.80 -23.37
C LYS A 33 0.31 1.59 -22.43
N ALA A 34 0.81 1.71 -21.20
CA ALA A 34 0.75 0.62 -20.22
C ALA A 34 -0.69 0.20 -19.87
N VAL A 35 -1.59 1.16 -19.68
CA VAL A 35 -3.01 0.90 -19.46
C VAL A 35 -3.66 0.22 -20.67
N ALA A 36 -3.32 0.65 -21.89
CA ALA A 36 -3.83 0.03 -23.12
C ALA A 36 -3.35 -1.42 -23.26
N GLU A 37 -2.05 -1.68 -23.08
CA GLU A 37 -1.48 -3.03 -23.21
C GLU A 37 -2.02 -4.00 -22.15
N LEU A 38 -2.23 -3.56 -20.90
CA LEU A 38 -2.89 -4.40 -19.88
C LEU A 38 -4.37 -4.62 -20.18
N THR A 39 -5.05 -3.62 -20.74
CA THR A 39 -6.44 -3.78 -21.18
C THR A 39 -6.53 -4.81 -22.31
N GLU A 40 -5.60 -4.80 -23.26
CA GLU A 40 -5.51 -5.83 -24.29
C GLU A 40 -5.25 -7.22 -23.71
N LEU A 41 -4.39 -7.35 -22.69
CA LEU A 41 -4.14 -8.62 -22.01
C LEU A 41 -5.43 -9.21 -21.44
N VAL A 42 -6.24 -8.39 -20.77
CA VAL A 42 -7.57 -8.80 -20.29
C VAL A 42 -8.52 -9.10 -21.45
N GLN A 43 -8.49 -8.33 -22.53
CA GLN A 43 -9.33 -8.60 -23.71
C GLN A 43 -8.98 -9.92 -24.42
N ARG A 44 -7.76 -10.43 -24.28
CA ARG A 44 -7.39 -11.78 -24.77
C ARG A 44 -7.92 -12.90 -23.87
N SER A 45 -8.22 -12.61 -22.60
CA SER A 45 -8.82 -13.59 -21.67
C SER A 45 -10.31 -13.84 -21.93
N ILE A 46 -10.99 -12.92 -22.63
CA ILE A 46 -12.45 -13.00 -22.88
C ILE A 46 -12.81 -13.69 -24.20
N VAL A 47 -11.83 -14.16 -24.99
CA VAL A 47 -12.08 -14.93 -26.21
C VAL A 47 -12.08 -16.44 -25.93
N PRO A 48 -12.74 -17.27 -26.76
CA PRO A 48 -12.73 -18.72 -26.57
C PRO A 48 -11.29 -19.27 -26.51
N GLY A 49 -10.98 -20.02 -25.44
CA GLY A 49 -9.65 -20.57 -25.20
C GLY A 49 -8.64 -19.60 -24.57
N GLY A 50 -9.06 -18.40 -24.15
CA GLY A 50 -8.28 -17.49 -23.32
C GLY A 50 -8.18 -17.97 -21.86
N ASP A 51 -7.19 -17.43 -21.15
CA ASP A 51 -7.00 -17.67 -19.71
C ASP A 51 -8.21 -17.17 -18.91
N LEU A 52 -8.39 -17.68 -17.69
CA LEU A 52 -9.44 -17.17 -16.80
C LEU A 52 -9.11 -15.73 -16.41
N ILE A 53 -10.10 -14.84 -16.49
CA ILE A 53 -9.90 -13.42 -16.16
C ILE A 53 -9.35 -13.22 -14.75
N GLY A 54 -9.75 -14.07 -13.80
CA GLY A 54 -9.26 -14.05 -12.42
C GLY A 54 -7.78 -14.40 -12.32
N ASP A 55 -7.27 -15.31 -13.15
CA ASP A 55 -5.85 -15.68 -13.15
C ASP A 55 -5.01 -14.54 -13.75
N VAL A 56 -5.48 -13.96 -14.85
CA VAL A 56 -4.83 -12.78 -15.46
C VAL A 56 -4.76 -11.61 -14.48
N LEU A 57 -5.86 -11.34 -13.77
CA LEU A 57 -5.90 -10.26 -12.77
C LEU A 57 -4.99 -10.54 -11.58
N TRP A 58 -4.98 -11.78 -11.09
CA TRP A 58 -4.05 -12.20 -10.06
C TRP A 58 -2.59 -11.93 -10.45
N ASP A 59 -2.19 -12.32 -11.65
CA ASP A 59 -0.82 -12.11 -12.15
C ASP A 59 -0.48 -10.63 -12.33
N VAL A 60 -1.42 -9.83 -12.84
CA VAL A 60 -1.26 -8.37 -12.98
C VAL A 60 -1.05 -7.72 -11.61
N TRP A 61 -1.86 -8.06 -10.60
CA TRP A 61 -1.72 -7.46 -9.27
C TRP A 61 -0.44 -7.89 -8.57
N ASN A 62 -0.05 -9.17 -8.68
CA ASN A 62 1.24 -9.60 -8.16
C ASN A 62 2.41 -8.88 -8.87
N ALA A 63 2.31 -8.63 -10.17
CA ALA A 63 3.32 -7.85 -10.89
C ALA A 63 3.39 -6.40 -10.40
N VAL A 64 2.26 -5.73 -10.17
CA VAL A 64 2.22 -4.37 -9.59
C VAL A 64 2.94 -4.34 -8.24
N PHE A 65 2.64 -5.28 -7.35
CA PHE A 65 3.27 -5.33 -6.03
C PHE A 65 4.72 -5.77 -6.06
N GLN A 66 5.13 -6.61 -7.02
CA GLN A 66 6.53 -6.98 -7.21
C GLN A 66 7.35 -5.78 -7.71
N VAL A 67 6.83 -5.03 -8.68
CA VAL A 67 7.47 -3.78 -9.14
C VAL A 67 7.59 -2.78 -8.00
N ALA A 68 6.57 -2.66 -7.15
CA ALA A 68 6.65 -1.84 -5.95
C ALA A 68 7.72 -2.33 -4.97
N ALA A 69 7.83 -3.64 -4.74
CA ALA A 69 8.85 -4.24 -3.86
C ALA A 69 10.28 -3.99 -4.34
N ASP A 70 10.51 -4.11 -5.64
CA ASP A 70 11.84 -4.02 -6.26
C ASP A 70 12.31 -2.57 -6.43
N THR A 71 11.43 -1.60 -6.21
CA THR A 71 11.74 -0.17 -6.38
C THR A 71 11.85 0.51 -5.02
N PRO A 72 13.05 1.01 -4.62
CA PRO A 72 13.22 1.77 -3.39
C PRO A 72 12.19 2.89 -3.28
N HIS A 73 11.50 2.99 -2.14
CA HIS A 73 10.37 3.91 -2.01
C HIS A 73 10.71 5.38 -2.21
N GLN A 74 11.96 5.78 -2.04
CA GLN A 74 12.46 7.13 -2.30
C GLN A 74 12.57 7.41 -3.81
N SER A 75 12.82 6.36 -4.60
CA SER A 75 12.88 6.41 -6.07
C SER A 75 11.50 6.24 -6.72
N GLN A 76 10.47 5.87 -5.96
CA GLN A 76 9.11 5.75 -6.46
C GLN A 76 8.53 7.13 -6.83
N SER A 77 8.48 7.41 -8.13
CA SER A 77 8.13 8.71 -8.74
C SER A 77 6.65 9.08 -8.67
N GLY A 78 5.79 8.13 -8.28
CA GLY A 78 4.35 8.24 -8.39
C GLY A 78 3.78 7.67 -9.70
N GLY A 79 4.61 7.30 -10.68
CA GLY A 79 4.14 6.76 -11.96
C GLY A 79 3.28 5.51 -11.81
N LEU A 80 3.63 4.58 -10.91
CA LEU A 80 2.80 3.41 -10.59
C LEU A 80 1.45 3.78 -9.94
N VAL A 81 1.40 4.86 -9.16
CA VAL A 81 0.16 5.37 -8.52
C VAL A 81 -0.74 6.06 -9.54
N ASP A 82 -0.15 6.86 -10.44
CA ASP A 82 -0.86 7.52 -11.53
C ASP A 82 -1.37 6.48 -12.53
N PHE A 83 -0.60 5.42 -12.79
CA PHE A 83 -1.03 4.23 -13.53
C PHE A 83 -2.28 3.60 -12.92
N MET A 84 -2.28 3.27 -11.63
CA MET A 84 -3.47 2.71 -10.98
C MET A 84 -4.67 3.67 -11.10
N THR A 85 -4.43 4.97 -10.97
CA THR A 85 -5.47 6.00 -11.09
C THR A 85 -6.07 6.07 -12.50
N GLN A 86 -5.24 5.97 -13.54
CA GLN A 86 -5.68 5.97 -14.93
C GLN A 86 -6.34 4.65 -15.31
N LEU A 87 -5.83 3.52 -14.82
CA LEU A 87 -6.42 2.21 -15.02
C LEU A 87 -7.87 2.20 -14.55
N ARG A 88 -8.15 2.69 -13.33
CA ARG A 88 -9.52 2.76 -12.78
C ARG A 88 -10.51 3.62 -13.59
N LYS A 89 -10.01 4.55 -14.40
CA LYS A 89 -10.83 5.39 -15.29
C LYS A 89 -11.09 4.72 -16.65
N THR A 90 -10.47 3.57 -16.90
CA THR A 90 -10.55 2.83 -18.17
C THR A 90 -11.60 1.74 -18.06
N THR A 91 -12.40 1.56 -19.10
CA THR A 91 -13.37 0.46 -19.18
C THR A 91 -12.85 -0.61 -20.13
N VAL A 92 -12.80 -1.86 -19.67
CA VAL A 92 -12.62 -3.01 -20.56
C VAL A 92 -13.98 -3.38 -21.13
N SER A 93 -14.11 -3.34 -22.44
CA SER A 93 -15.35 -3.73 -23.14
C SER A 93 -15.20 -5.10 -23.78
N SER A 94 -16.25 -5.90 -23.67
CA SER A 94 -16.44 -7.14 -24.43
C SER A 94 -16.69 -6.85 -25.91
N PRO A 95 -16.60 -7.85 -26.82
CA PRO A 95 -16.94 -7.66 -28.23
C PRO A 95 -18.35 -7.09 -28.48
N GLY A 96 -19.29 -7.31 -27.56
CA GLY A 96 -20.65 -6.75 -27.59
C GLY A 96 -20.77 -5.34 -27.01
N GLY A 97 -19.67 -4.70 -26.62
CA GLY A 97 -19.64 -3.34 -26.06
C GLY A 97 -19.94 -3.22 -24.57
N ALA A 98 -20.45 -4.29 -23.93
CA ALA A 98 -20.69 -4.30 -22.49
C ALA A 98 -19.38 -4.33 -21.69
N ALA A 99 -19.35 -3.70 -20.52
CA ALA A 99 -18.21 -3.73 -19.61
C ALA A 99 -17.91 -5.16 -19.17
N VAL A 100 -16.63 -5.54 -19.18
CA VAL A 100 -16.18 -6.83 -18.68
C VAL A 100 -16.24 -6.83 -17.17
N LEU A 101 -16.84 -7.89 -16.62
CA LEU A 101 -16.98 -8.11 -15.20
C LEU A 101 -16.11 -9.29 -14.79
N ALA A 102 -15.47 -9.15 -13.63
CA ALA A 102 -14.83 -10.26 -12.92
C ALA A 102 -15.79 -10.81 -11.85
N ASP A 103 -15.24 -11.56 -10.90
CA ASP A 103 -15.98 -12.14 -9.78
C ASP A 103 -16.93 -11.16 -9.10
N LYS A 104 -18.10 -11.67 -8.68
CA LYS A 104 -19.14 -10.90 -7.96
C LYS A 104 -19.61 -9.64 -8.71
N ASN A 105 -19.60 -9.67 -10.04
CA ASN A 105 -20.02 -8.55 -10.91
C ASN A 105 -19.19 -7.27 -10.74
N GLN A 106 -17.93 -7.39 -10.32
CA GLN A 106 -17.02 -6.26 -10.19
C GLN A 106 -16.47 -5.86 -11.57
N LYS A 107 -16.47 -4.55 -11.88
CA LYS A 107 -15.85 -4.06 -13.11
C LYS A 107 -14.33 -4.17 -13.01
N VAL A 108 -13.72 -4.81 -14.00
CA VAL A 108 -12.30 -5.21 -13.97
C VAL A 108 -11.35 -4.09 -13.53
N TRP A 109 -11.43 -2.90 -14.13
CA TRP A 109 -10.53 -1.81 -13.74
C TRP A 109 -11.10 -0.83 -12.71
N ASP A 110 -12.39 -0.52 -12.73
CA ASP A 110 -12.98 0.44 -11.80
C ASP A 110 -12.96 -0.08 -10.35
N ASP A 111 -13.37 -1.34 -10.15
CA ASP A 111 -13.46 -1.99 -8.84
C ASP A 111 -12.16 -2.70 -8.41
N ILE A 112 -11.17 -2.85 -9.31
CA ILE A 112 -9.89 -3.57 -9.09
C ILE A 112 -10.06 -4.88 -8.29
N PRO A 113 -10.86 -5.84 -8.79
CA PRO A 113 -11.14 -7.08 -8.07
C PRO A 113 -9.84 -7.84 -7.79
N GLN A 114 -9.80 -8.54 -6.65
CA GLN A 114 -8.63 -9.30 -6.14
C GLN A 114 -7.38 -8.46 -5.75
N PHE A 115 -7.27 -7.18 -6.13
CA PHE A 115 -6.13 -6.34 -5.74
C PHE A 115 -5.96 -6.26 -4.22
N GLY A 116 -7.09 -6.14 -3.50
CA GLY A 116 -7.10 -6.19 -2.03
C GLY A 116 -6.67 -7.54 -1.44
N TRP A 117 -6.84 -8.65 -2.16
CA TRP A 117 -6.39 -9.97 -1.71
C TRP A 117 -4.87 -10.08 -1.79
N VAL A 118 -4.27 -9.68 -2.91
CA VAL A 118 -2.80 -9.63 -3.05
C VAL A 118 -2.19 -8.68 -2.01
N ALA A 119 -2.81 -7.51 -1.80
CA ALA A 119 -2.38 -6.57 -0.75
C ALA A 119 -2.44 -7.22 0.64
N ARG A 120 -3.47 -8.03 0.92
CA ARG A 120 -3.63 -8.73 2.21
C ARG A 120 -2.60 -9.83 2.40
N ASP A 121 -2.22 -10.53 1.33
CA ASP A 121 -1.19 -11.57 1.36
C ASP A 121 0.18 -11.00 1.69
N ILE A 122 0.52 -9.83 1.13
CA ILE A 122 1.72 -9.07 1.50
C ILE A 122 1.67 -8.66 2.97
N TRP A 123 0.50 -8.20 3.42
CA TRP A 123 0.28 -7.78 4.81
C TRP A 123 0.25 -8.93 5.84
N ASN A 124 0.43 -10.19 5.41
CA ASN A 124 0.73 -11.28 6.35
C ASN A 124 2.18 -11.25 6.84
N PHE A 125 3.05 -10.44 6.25
CA PHE A 125 4.40 -10.20 6.75
C PHE A 125 4.36 -9.38 8.05
N SER A 126 5.10 -9.82 9.06
CA SER A 126 5.30 -9.06 10.30
C SER A 126 6.63 -8.31 10.24
N PRO A 127 6.66 -6.97 10.40
CA PRO A 127 7.91 -6.22 10.45
C PRO A 127 8.79 -6.65 11.63
N SER A 128 8.20 -7.27 12.66
CA SER A 128 8.92 -7.76 13.84
C SER A 128 9.31 -9.23 13.77
N ASP A 129 9.14 -9.89 12.62
CA ASP A 129 9.63 -11.25 12.40
C ASP A 129 11.16 -11.26 12.46
N THR A 130 11.71 -11.89 13.50
CA THR A 130 13.16 -11.98 13.73
C THR A 130 13.89 -12.84 12.70
N SER A 131 13.16 -13.64 11.92
CA SER A 131 13.71 -14.43 10.82
C SER A 131 13.75 -13.68 9.49
N ALA A 132 13.12 -12.50 9.41
CA ALA A 132 13.09 -11.70 8.19
C ALA A 132 14.46 -11.10 7.89
N THR A 133 14.89 -11.27 6.64
CA THR A 133 16.11 -10.65 6.10
C THR A 133 15.91 -9.15 5.90
N ALA A 134 17.01 -8.40 5.86
CA ALA A 134 16.98 -6.96 5.55
C ALA A 134 16.30 -6.66 4.21
N ALA A 135 16.54 -7.50 3.19
CA ALA A 135 15.91 -7.36 1.87
C ALA A 135 14.38 -7.54 1.94
N GLN A 136 13.88 -8.49 2.73
CA GLN A 136 12.43 -8.67 2.91
C GLN A 136 11.79 -7.47 3.62
N GLN A 137 12.47 -6.93 4.65
CA GLN A 137 12.00 -5.72 5.33
C GLN A 137 12.00 -4.51 4.38
N GLU A 138 13.01 -4.37 3.53
CA GLU A 138 13.09 -3.32 2.53
C GLU A 138 11.99 -3.45 1.48
N SER A 139 11.79 -4.63 0.90
CA SER A 139 10.69 -4.89 -0.03
C SER A 139 9.32 -4.58 0.59
N PHE A 140 9.10 -4.97 1.85
CA PHE A 140 7.86 -4.68 2.55
C PHE A 140 7.66 -3.17 2.76
N ASN A 141 8.72 -2.42 3.10
CA ASN A 141 8.67 -0.96 3.21
C ASN A 141 8.41 -0.29 1.85
N ASN A 142 8.97 -0.82 0.77
CA ASN A 142 8.72 -0.32 -0.59
C ASN A 142 7.26 -0.51 -1.02
N GLN A 143 6.67 -1.67 -0.73
CA GLN A 143 5.25 -1.96 -0.95
C GLN A 143 4.34 -1.12 -0.05
N THR A 144 4.74 -0.94 1.22
CA THR A 144 4.03 -0.06 2.17
C THR A 144 3.97 1.37 1.65
N ALA A 145 5.06 1.88 1.10
CA ALA A 145 5.10 3.23 0.54
C ALA A 145 4.20 3.40 -0.69
N PHE A 146 4.05 2.35 -1.50
CA PHE A 146 3.11 2.35 -2.62
C PHE A 146 1.65 2.39 -2.13
N LEU A 147 1.27 1.55 -1.17
CA LEU A 147 -0.06 1.53 -0.57
C LEU A 147 -0.38 2.84 0.18
N ALA A 148 0.60 3.43 0.84
CA ALA A 148 0.47 4.73 1.49
C ALA A 148 0.12 5.85 0.49
N ARG A 149 0.81 5.88 -0.66
CA ARG A 149 0.50 6.85 -1.72
C ARG A 149 -0.88 6.61 -2.35
N LEU A 150 -1.28 5.35 -2.56
CA LEU A 150 -2.64 5.02 -3.01
C LEU A 150 -3.69 5.50 -2.00
N THR A 151 -3.46 5.27 -0.71
CA THR A 151 -4.33 5.73 0.38
C THR A 151 -4.48 7.24 0.39
N MET A 152 -3.39 7.97 0.14
CA MET A 152 -3.44 9.44 0.03
C MET A 152 -4.31 9.91 -1.15
N ARG A 153 -4.38 9.13 -2.25
CA ARG A 153 -5.25 9.39 -3.41
C ARG A 153 -6.68 8.92 -3.26
N ALA A 154 -7.00 8.16 -2.20
CA ALA A 154 -8.33 7.62 -2.01
C ALA A 154 -9.35 8.74 -1.77
N ASP A 155 -10.47 8.72 -2.49
CA ASP A 155 -11.61 9.58 -2.20
C ASP A 155 -12.37 9.01 -0.99
N VAL A 156 -12.36 9.72 0.14
CA VAL A 156 -13.04 9.28 1.39
C VAL A 156 -14.33 10.06 1.66
N GLU A 157 -14.77 10.91 0.73
CA GLU A 157 -16.03 11.64 0.89
C GLU A 157 -17.25 10.75 0.60
N ARG A 158 -17.04 9.59 -0.05
CA ARG A 158 -18.08 8.59 -0.28
C ARG A 158 -18.36 7.77 0.97
N VAL A 159 -19.43 8.15 1.67
CA VAL A 159 -19.85 7.56 2.96
C VAL A 159 -20.33 6.12 2.83
N ASP A 160 -20.76 5.68 1.64
CA ASP A 160 -21.46 4.41 1.42
C ASP A 160 -20.54 3.24 1.02
N LYS A 161 -19.34 3.50 0.47
CA LYS A 161 -18.39 2.45 0.07
C LYS A 161 -16.96 2.91 0.28
N ARG A 162 -16.18 2.08 0.98
CA ARG A 162 -14.74 2.28 1.12
C ARG A 162 -14.09 2.31 -0.26
N HIS A 163 -13.30 3.35 -0.51
CA HIS A 163 -12.63 3.51 -1.78
C HIS A 163 -11.62 2.40 -2.03
N PRO A 164 -11.48 1.85 -3.27
CA PRO A 164 -10.59 0.72 -3.54
C PRO A 164 -9.10 0.97 -3.24
N PHE A 165 -8.68 2.23 -3.17
CA PHE A 165 -7.31 2.62 -2.77
C PHE A 165 -7.14 2.91 -1.27
N ASP A 166 -8.20 2.85 -0.46
CA ASP A 166 -8.08 3.14 0.96
C ASP A 166 -7.50 1.94 1.73
N TYR A 167 -6.20 2.01 2.01
CA TYR A 167 -5.47 1.06 2.85
C TYR A 167 -5.12 1.65 4.23
N SER A 168 -5.84 2.67 4.69
CA SER A 168 -5.60 3.30 6.00
C SER A 168 -5.59 2.28 7.16
N MET A 169 -6.43 1.25 7.11
CA MET A 169 -6.41 0.13 8.07
C MET A 169 -5.03 -0.50 8.26
N TYR A 170 -4.25 -0.65 7.18
CA TYR A 170 -2.89 -1.19 7.25
C TYR A 170 -1.94 -0.22 7.94
N ALA A 171 -2.11 1.09 7.70
CA ALA A 171 -1.41 2.12 8.44
C ALA A 171 -1.71 2.07 9.94
N LEU A 172 -2.99 1.87 10.31
CA LEU A 172 -3.38 1.72 11.71
C LEU A 172 -2.68 0.53 12.35
N TRP A 173 -2.61 -0.61 11.67
CA TRP A 173 -1.89 -1.78 12.17
C TRP A 173 -0.38 -1.53 12.30
N SER A 174 0.26 -0.86 11.34
CA SER A 174 1.67 -0.47 11.47
C SER A 174 1.92 0.44 12.68
N MET A 175 1.03 1.42 12.93
CA MET A 175 1.14 2.30 14.10
C MET A 175 0.97 1.53 15.41
N ARG A 176 0.06 0.53 15.42
CA ARG A 176 -0.11 -0.37 16.57
C ARG A 176 1.14 -1.18 16.85
N ASP A 177 1.70 -1.84 15.84
CA ASP A 177 2.92 -2.65 15.99
C ASP A 177 4.08 -1.80 16.53
N ALA A 178 4.20 -0.55 16.08
CA ALA A 178 5.23 0.36 16.55
C ALA A 178 4.96 0.87 17.99
N PHE A 179 3.75 1.31 18.32
CA PHE A 179 3.52 2.15 19.51
C PHE A 179 2.52 1.60 20.51
N GLU A 180 1.70 0.62 20.14
CA GLU A 180 0.63 0.10 21.00
C GLU A 180 0.81 -1.37 21.39
N GLU A 181 1.61 -2.15 20.66
CA GLU A 181 1.91 -3.53 21.02
C GLU A 181 3.26 -3.64 21.76
N PRO A 182 3.44 -4.58 22.69
CA PRO A 182 4.76 -4.85 23.25
C PRO A 182 5.72 -5.35 22.16
N SER A 183 7.04 -5.18 22.39
CA SER A 183 8.02 -5.82 21.51
C SER A 183 7.85 -7.34 21.57
N PRO A 184 7.73 -8.04 20.43
CA PRO A 184 7.56 -9.50 20.42
C PRO A 184 8.80 -10.22 20.95
N ASN A 185 9.98 -9.59 20.87
CA ASN A 185 11.16 -10.03 21.58
C ASN A 185 11.26 -9.25 22.91
N GLN A 186 10.83 -9.87 24.01
CA GLN A 186 10.91 -9.28 25.34
C GLN A 186 12.36 -9.12 25.84
N GLN A 187 13.34 -9.79 25.23
CA GLN A 187 14.74 -9.62 25.60
C GLN A 187 15.42 -8.47 24.83
N ALA A 188 15.09 -8.27 23.55
CA ALA A 188 15.71 -7.24 22.72
C ALA A 188 14.97 -5.90 22.74
N HIS A 189 13.66 -5.90 23.06
CA HIS A 189 12.78 -4.72 22.99
C HIS A 189 12.90 -3.94 21.66
N ASP A 190 13.32 -4.60 20.58
CA ASP A 190 13.65 -3.90 19.35
C ASP A 190 12.44 -3.73 18.44
N LYS A 191 11.92 -2.50 18.43
CA LYS A 191 10.83 -2.07 17.56
C LYS A 191 11.29 -1.34 16.30
N THR A 192 12.59 -1.27 16.04
CA THR A 192 13.14 -0.47 14.92
C THR A 192 12.49 -0.79 13.58
N PRO A 193 12.27 -2.07 13.17
CA PRO A 193 11.58 -2.38 11.92
C PRO A 193 10.12 -1.91 11.88
N ALA A 194 9.38 -2.06 12.99
CA ALA A 194 7.99 -1.62 13.08
C ALA A 194 7.89 -0.08 13.04
N ILE A 195 8.77 0.62 13.75
CA ILE A 195 8.89 2.08 13.72
C ILE A 195 9.22 2.56 12.31
N LYS A 196 10.15 1.90 11.61
CA LYS A 196 10.50 2.23 10.21
C LYS A 196 9.29 2.08 9.29
N ASN A 197 8.55 0.97 9.40
CA ASN A 197 7.34 0.76 8.60
C ASN A 197 6.24 1.81 8.91
N ALA A 198 6.02 2.13 10.18
CA ALA A 198 5.09 3.18 10.59
C ALA A 198 5.53 4.56 10.07
N ALA A 199 6.84 4.85 10.05
CA ALA A 199 7.39 6.09 9.50
C ALA A 199 7.17 6.21 7.99
N VAL A 200 7.18 5.11 7.24
CA VAL A 200 6.81 5.10 5.81
C VAL A 200 5.36 5.58 5.63
N TRP A 201 4.42 5.06 6.44
CA TRP A 201 3.03 5.53 6.42
C TRP A 201 2.90 7.00 6.78
N LEU A 202 3.59 7.43 7.85
CA LEU A 202 3.59 8.84 8.26
C LEU A 202 4.11 9.74 7.13
N ARG A 203 5.19 9.32 6.46
CA ARG A 203 5.83 10.10 5.39
C ARG A 203 4.92 10.33 4.18
N TYR A 204 4.19 9.30 3.76
CA TYR A 204 3.47 9.31 2.48
C TYR A 204 1.95 9.45 2.62
N ALA A 205 1.39 9.13 3.79
CA ALA A 205 -0.04 9.21 4.07
C ALA A 205 -0.37 9.91 5.40
N GLY A 206 0.62 10.49 6.11
CA GLY A 206 0.42 11.09 7.44
C GLY A 206 -0.73 12.09 7.50
N ALA A 207 -0.82 13.00 6.51
CA ALA A 207 -1.92 13.97 6.42
C ALA A 207 -3.29 13.28 6.42
N ARG A 208 -3.45 12.21 5.62
CA ARG A 208 -4.69 11.42 5.59
C ARG A 208 -4.99 10.76 6.93
N LEU A 209 -3.98 10.18 7.58
CA LEU A 209 -4.16 9.49 8.86
C LEU A 209 -4.54 10.47 9.99
N ARG A 210 -3.94 11.67 9.98
CA ARG A 210 -4.35 12.76 10.87
C ARG A 210 -5.79 13.14 10.63
N ASP A 211 -6.19 13.39 9.39
CA ASP A 211 -7.55 13.84 9.07
C ASP A 211 -8.59 12.79 9.49
N LEU A 212 -8.33 11.50 9.24
CA LEU A 212 -9.15 10.39 9.74
C LEU A 212 -9.26 10.38 11.28
N SER A 213 -8.16 10.71 11.96
CA SER A 213 -8.10 10.73 13.43
C SER A 213 -8.82 11.92 14.03
N MET A 214 -8.73 13.09 13.40
CA MET A 214 -9.48 14.28 13.81
C MET A 214 -10.97 14.12 13.55
N ALA A 215 -11.35 13.38 12.50
CA ALA A 215 -12.73 13.02 12.22
C ALA A 215 -13.29 11.91 13.14
N GLY A 216 -12.44 11.23 13.93
CA GLY A 216 -12.88 10.13 14.79
C GLY A 216 -13.35 8.89 14.03
N SER A 217 -12.72 8.58 12.90
CA SER A 217 -13.18 7.53 11.98
C SER A 217 -13.05 6.13 12.58
N ASN A 218 -14.17 5.41 12.67
CA ASN A 218 -14.20 4.02 13.15
C ASN A 218 -13.96 3.03 12.00
N LEU A 219 -13.33 1.91 12.32
CA LEU A 219 -13.20 0.75 11.44
C LEU A 219 -14.15 -0.37 11.88
N PRO A 220 -14.59 -1.24 10.94
CA PRO A 220 -15.51 -2.33 11.24
C PRO A 220 -14.86 -3.46 12.06
N ASP A 221 -15.68 -4.36 12.60
CA ASP A 221 -15.30 -5.72 13.05
C ASP A 221 -14.06 -5.81 13.94
N ARG A 222 -13.98 -4.99 14.99
CA ARG A 222 -12.86 -4.93 15.96
C ARG A 222 -11.47 -4.71 15.32
N THR A 223 -11.40 -4.36 14.05
CA THR A 223 -10.11 -4.18 13.32
C THR A 223 -9.33 -2.97 13.84
N GLY A 224 -10.04 -1.98 14.39
CA GLY A 224 -9.47 -0.75 14.93
C GLY A 224 -9.32 -0.73 16.46
N VAL A 225 -9.36 -1.86 17.16
CA VAL A 225 -9.16 -1.87 18.63
C VAL A 225 -7.76 -1.37 19.03
N ALA A 226 -7.63 -0.90 20.26
CA ALA A 226 -6.34 -0.54 20.86
C ALA A 226 -5.41 -1.77 20.95
N GLY A 227 -4.10 -1.54 20.92
CA GLY A 227 -3.09 -2.55 21.22
C GLY A 227 -2.89 -2.80 22.72
N ASP A 228 -2.12 -3.83 23.03
CA ASP A 228 -1.99 -4.39 24.38
C ASP A 228 -1.36 -3.44 25.42
N LEU A 229 -0.62 -2.41 24.99
CA LEU A 229 -0.07 -1.36 25.87
C LEU A 229 -1.13 -0.33 26.29
N HIS A 230 -2.32 -0.36 25.70
CA HIS A 230 -3.42 0.56 25.96
C HIS A 230 -4.76 -0.16 26.23
N PRO A 231 -4.80 -1.11 27.20
CA PRO A 231 -5.97 -1.97 27.40
C PRO A 231 -7.20 -1.23 27.93
N ASP A 232 -7.02 -0.03 28.50
CA ASP A 232 -8.07 0.84 29.00
C ASP A 232 -8.71 1.72 27.90
N LYS A 233 -8.11 1.74 26.70
CA LYS A 233 -8.57 2.57 25.59
C LYS A 233 -9.64 1.86 24.75
N ASN A 234 -10.81 2.48 24.65
CA ASN A 234 -11.93 1.98 23.84
C ASN A 234 -11.86 2.45 22.37
N TRP A 235 -10.66 2.56 21.81
CA TRP A 235 -10.46 2.95 20.42
C TRP A 235 -11.09 1.94 19.46
N LYS A 236 -11.65 2.45 18.36
CA LYS A 236 -12.32 1.65 17.32
C LYS A 236 -11.79 1.97 15.92
N GLY A 237 -10.71 2.74 15.81
CA GLY A 237 -10.13 3.15 14.54
C GLY A 237 -9.16 4.31 14.73
N PHE A 238 -9.40 5.39 14.01
CA PHE A 238 -8.64 6.63 14.09
C PHE A 238 -9.31 7.58 15.07
N GLN A 239 -8.62 7.91 16.16
CA GLN A 239 -9.10 8.80 17.21
C GLN A 239 -8.05 9.86 17.54
N GLN A 240 -8.48 11.04 17.95
CA GLN A 240 -7.59 12.17 18.20
C GLN A 240 -6.58 11.89 19.33
N ASP A 241 -7.00 11.26 20.42
CA ASP A 241 -6.10 10.90 21.52
C ASP A 241 -5.16 9.74 21.14
N ARG A 242 -5.62 8.81 20.29
CA ARG A 242 -4.78 7.77 19.68
C ARG A 242 -3.68 8.36 18.80
N TRP A 243 -4.03 9.33 17.96
CA TRP A 243 -3.07 10.06 17.13
C TRP A 243 -1.97 10.74 17.97
N ALA A 244 -2.33 11.28 19.13
CA ALA A 244 -1.35 11.86 20.05
C ALA A 244 -0.34 10.82 20.57
N VAL A 245 -0.79 9.59 20.85
CA VAL A 245 0.10 8.48 21.24
C VAL A 245 1.11 8.17 20.13
N TRP A 246 0.65 8.04 18.88
CA TRP A 246 1.54 7.76 17.76
C TRP A 246 2.55 8.89 17.52
N LYS A 247 2.11 10.14 17.55
CA LYS A 247 3.00 11.30 17.44
C LYS A 247 4.07 11.32 18.54
N ASN A 248 3.69 11.03 19.79
CA ASN A 248 4.64 10.93 20.89
C ASN A 248 5.63 9.78 20.69
N GLY A 249 5.16 8.63 20.22
CA GLY A 249 6.01 7.48 19.89
C GLY A 249 7.07 7.83 18.83
N PHE A 250 6.69 8.53 17.76
CA PHE A 250 7.64 9.03 16.77
C PHE A 250 8.63 10.05 17.33
N GLN A 251 8.17 10.94 18.22
CA GLN A 251 9.05 11.92 18.87
C GLN A 251 10.11 11.24 19.75
N VAL A 252 9.73 10.20 20.50
CA VAL A 252 10.69 9.39 21.28
C VAL A 252 11.66 8.67 20.35
N ALA A 253 11.17 8.08 19.26
CA ALA A 253 12.03 7.40 18.28
C ALA A 253 13.08 8.33 17.64
N LEU A 254 12.81 9.63 17.53
CA LEU A 254 13.78 10.60 17.03
C LEU A 254 15.01 10.78 17.93
N ASP A 255 14.97 10.31 19.17
CA ASP A 255 16.07 10.40 20.14
C ASP A 255 16.80 9.04 20.31
N GLU A 256 16.22 7.94 19.81
CA GLU A 256 16.80 6.59 19.95
C GLU A 256 17.97 6.35 18.99
N GLU A 257 19.17 6.07 19.49
CA GLU A 257 20.41 5.89 18.68
C GLU A 257 20.27 4.87 17.53
N LYS A 258 19.52 3.79 17.75
CA LYS A 258 19.32 2.70 16.78
C LYS A 258 18.48 3.07 15.56
N ILE A 259 17.74 4.18 15.61
CA ILE A 259 16.94 4.64 14.47
C ILE A 259 17.86 5.26 13.43
N ASP A 260 17.85 4.67 12.23
CA ASP A 260 18.67 5.12 11.11
C ASP A 260 18.28 6.52 10.61
N THR A 261 19.22 7.18 9.92
CA THR A 261 19.04 8.56 9.41
C THR A 261 17.83 8.68 8.51
N GLU A 262 17.61 7.69 7.65
CA GLU A 262 16.53 7.67 6.67
C GLU A 262 15.15 7.67 7.37
N THR A 263 15.00 6.85 8.39
CA THR A 263 13.80 6.74 9.22
C THR A 263 13.56 8.04 9.99
N ARG A 264 14.61 8.65 10.56
CA ARG A 264 14.47 9.97 11.21
C ARG A 264 14.01 11.05 10.23
N GLU A 265 14.52 11.04 9.00
CA GLU A 265 14.06 11.98 7.98
C GLU A 265 12.60 11.75 7.59
N MET A 266 12.18 10.48 7.45
CA MET A 266 10.78 10.14 7.18
C MET A 266 9.87 10.65 8.30
N ILE A 267 10.28 10.45 9.56
CA ILE A 267 9.54 10.95 10.72
C ILE A 267 9.44 12.48 10.69
N LYS A 268 10.56 13.19 10.54
CA LYS A 268 10.57 14.67 10.52
C LYS A 268 9.67 15.23 9.41
N LYS A 269 9.87 14.76 8.17
CA LYS A 269 9.06 15.19 7.00
C LYS A 269 7.58 14.84 7.17
N GLY A 270 7.29 13.68 7.76
CA GLY A 270 5.92 13.26 8.04
C GLY A 270 5.24 14.14 9.09
N MET A 271 5.95 14.47 10.18
CA MET A 271 5.49 15.33 11.26
C MET A 271 5.24 16.79 10.84
N GLU A 272 6.00 17.30 9.86
CA GLU A 272 5.78 18.65 9.28
C GLU A 272 4.45 18.77 8.52
N LEU A 273 3.92 17.65 8.01
CA LEU A 273 2.69 17.61 7.21
C LEU A 273 1.42 17.43 8.06
N VAL A 274 1.56 17.15 9.37
CA VAL A 274 0.47 16.70 10.26
C VAL A 274 0.26 17.57 11.50
#